data_AF-A0A2T1EBV8-F1
#
_entry.id   AF-A0A2T1EBV8-F1
#
_cell.length_a   1.000
_cell.length_b   1.000
_cell.length_c   1.000
_cell.angle_alpha   90.00
_cell.angle_beta   90.00
_cell.angle_gamma   90.00
#
_symmetry.space_group_name_H-M   'P 1'
#
loop_
_entity.id
_entity.type
_entity.pdbx_description
1 polymer ?
#
loop_
_entity_poly.entity_id
_entity_poly.type
_entity_poly.pdbx_seq_one_letter_code
_entity_poly.pdbx_strand_id
1 'polypeptide(L)'
;MIIYNALVDPRPASAIAKHTATSLRTVHQVIADYNRAGESALQPRTRPGKNPGAYLSFAQEATFLEAFHEPAKHGHLTTIQAIQTDFETKVGTAVAPSTIYRLLERHGWRKLAPRPYHPEGDKAAQAAFKQTFQTWFKQPSQTVQRRTTVPL
;
A
#
# COMPACT_ATOMS: atom_id res chain seq x y z
N MET A 1 -12.68 36.38 -6.71
CA MET A 1 -12.55 37.86 -6.73
C MET A 1 -12.47 38.45 -8.15
N ILE A 2 -11.74 37.86 -9.11
CA ILE A 2 -11.65 38.42 -10.49
C ILE A 2 -12.98 38.43 -11.25
N ILE A 3 -13.68 37.29 -11.34
CA ILE A 3 -14.97 37.19 -12.07
C ILE A 3 -16.07 38.06 -11.46
N TYR A 4 -16.13 38.14 -10.14
CA TYR A 4 -17.08 39.01 -9.44
C TYR A 4 -16.92 40.49 -9.86
N ASN A 5 -15.68 41.00 -9.90
CA ASN A 5 -15.42 42.36 -10.37
C ASN A 5 -15.81 42.50 -11.85
N ALA A 6 -15.48 41.53 -12.71
CA ALA A 6 -15.83 41.60 -14.12
C ALA A 6 -17.35 41.61 -14.41
N LEU A 7 -18.17 40.98 -13.54
CA LEU A 7 -19.61 40.85 -13.74
C LEU A 7 -20.44 41.93 -13.01
N VAL A 8 -20.05 42.31 -11.79
CA VAL A 8 -20.85 43.18 -10.92
C VAL A 8 -20.42 44.65 -11.04
N ASP A 9 -19.15 44.91 -11.32
CA ASP A 9 -18.60 46.27 -11.49
C ASP A 9 -17.56 46.28 -12.63
N PRO A 10 -18.01 46.31 -13.90
CA PRO A 10 -17.15 46.11 -15.05
C PRO A 10 -16.11 47.23 -15.18
N ARG A 11 -14.88 46.89 -14.81
CA ARG A 11 -13.69 47.75 -14.90
C ARG A 11 -12.72 47.21 -15.94
N PRO A 12 -11.81 48.03 -16.49
CA PRO A 12 -10.77 47.54 -17.37
C PRO A 12 -9.92 46.48 -16.65
N ALA A 13 -9.49 45.45 -17.39
CA ALA A 13 -8.73 44.32 -16.83
C ALA A 13 -7.46 44.74 -16.06
N SER A 14 -6.86 45.88 -16.42
CA SER A 14 -5.72 46.48 -15.72
C SER A 14 -6.07 46.98 -14.32
N ALA A 15 -7.25 47.56 -14.12
CA ALA A 15 -7.73 48.00 -12.82
C ALA A 15 -8.09 46.79 -11.93
N ILE A 16 -8.73 45.77 -12.51
CA ILE A 16 -9.04 44.51 -11.81
C ILE A 16 -7.74 43.86 -11.35
N ALA A 17 -6.73 43.76 -12.22
CA ALA A 17 -5.43 43.17 -11.91
C ALA A 17 -4.73 43.85 -10.72
N LYS A 18 -4.72 45.19 -10.70
CA LYS A 18 -4.17 45.98 -9.57
C LYS A 18 -4.95 45.73 -8.28
N HIS A 19 -6.27 45.73 -8.35
CA HIS A 19 -7.16 45.54 -7.19
C HIS A 19 -7.05 44.12 -6.60
N THR A 20 -6.90 43.10 -7.44
CA THR A 20 -6.78 41.70 -6.99
C THR A 20 -5.35 41.23 -6.78
N ALA A 21 -4.35 42.12 -6.89
CA ALA A 21 -2.92 41.81 -6.81
C ALA A 21 -2.50 40.64 -7.72
N THR A 22 -3.07 40.57 -8.93
CA THR A 22 -2.77 39.53 -9.93
C THR A 22 -2.22 40.14 -11.21
N SER A 23 -1.64 39.32 -12.09
CA SER A 23 -1.18 39.80 -13.40
C SER A 23 -2.36 40.06 -14.35
N LEU A 24 -2.17 40.97 -15.31
CA LEU A 24 -3.14 41.24 -16.39
C LEU A 24 -3.46 39.96 -17.19
N ARG A 25 -2.44 39.13 -17.43
CA ARG A 25 -2.59 37.82 -18.08
C ARG A 25 -3.53 36.91 -17.31
N THR A 26 -3.40 36.84 -15.98
CA THR A 26 -4.27 36.04 -15.12
C THR A 26 -5.71 36.50 -15.21
N VAL A 27 -5.97 37.81 -15.23
CA VAL A 27 -7.32 38.37 -15.38
C VAL A 27 -7.93 37.95 -16.72
N HIS A 28 -7.22 38.15 -17.84
CA HIS A 28 -7.72 37.72 -19.15
C HIS A 28 -7.95 36.21 -19.24
N GLN A 29 -7.03 35.42 -18.68
CA GLN A 29 -7.14 33.96 -18.69
C GLN A 29 -8.38 33.51 -17.91
N VAL A 30 -8.59 34.03 -16.71
CA VAL A 30 -9.73 33.67 -15.85
C VAL A 30 -11.05 34.09 -16.50
N ILE A 31 -11.12 35.29 -17.08
CA ILE A 31 -12.32 35.75 -17.80
C ILE A 31 -12.59 34.88 -19.04
N ALA A 32 -11.56 34.55 -19.83
CA ALA A 32 -11.70 33.71 -21.01
C ALA A 32 -12.13 32.27 -20.65
N ASP A 33 -11.57 31.70 -19.58
CA ASP A 33 -11.92 30.37 -19.10
C ASP A 33 -13.37 30.35 -18.57
N TYR A 34 -13.78 31.38 -17.83
CA TYR A 34 -15.16 31.55 -17.37
C TYR A 34 -16.15 31.73 -18.52
N ASN A 35 -15.83 32.55 -19.52
CA ASN A 35 -16.68 32.71 -20.69
C ASN A 35 -16.83 31.41 -21.51
N ARG A 36 -15.86 30.50 -21.44
CA ARG A 36 -15.88 29.21 -22.15
C ARG A 36 -16.63 28.11 -21.41
N ALA A 37 -16.43 27.99 -20.09
CA ALA A 37 -16.92 26.86 -19.31
C ALA A 37 -17.70 27.26 -18.04
N GLY A 38 -18.01 28.54 -17.89
CA GLY A 38 -18.78 29.09 -16.77
C GLY A 38 -18.09 28.85 -15.42
N GLU A 39 -18.90 28.56 -14.41
CA GLU A 39 -18.43 28.28 -13.05
C GLU A 39 -17.49 27.07 -12.97
N SER A 40 -17.65 26.08 -13.86
CA SER A 40 -16.81 24.89 -13.91
C SER A 40 -15.33 25.23 -14.14
N ALA A 41 -15.03 26.34 -14.83
CA ALA A 41 -13.66 26.82 -15.03
C ALA A 41 -12.98 27.31 -13.75
N LEU A 42 -13.75 27.74 -12.75
CA LEU A 42 -13.23 28.25 -11.48
C LEU A 42 -12.90 27.13 -10.50
N GLN A 43 -13.38 25.91 -10.78
CA GLN A 43 -12.98 24.75 -10.02
C GLN A 43 -11.48 24.53 -10.18
N PRO A 44 -10.75 24.29 -9.08
CA PRO A 44 -9.33 23.99 -9.17
C PRO A 44 -9.15 22.79 -10.09
N ARG A 45 -8.35 22.95 -11.14
CA ARG A 45 -7.97 21.82 -11.98
C ARG A 45 -7.31 20.80 -11.07
N THR A 46 -7.95 19.65 -10.90
CA THR A 46 -7.32 18.49 -10.27
C THR A 46 -6.13 18.13 -11.13
N ARG A 47 -4.94 18.52 -10.69
CA ARG A 47 -3.71 18.05 -11.31
C ARG A 47 -3.78 16.53 -11.19
N PRO A 48 -3.64 15.77 -12.29
CA PRO A 48 -3.56 14.32 -12.17
C PRO A 48 -2.49 14.04 -11.12
N GLY A 49 -2.87 13.22 -10.12
CA GLY A 49 -2.01 12.96 -8.97
C GLY A 49 -0.64 12.45 -9.40
N LYS A 50 0.28 12.33 -8.43
CA LYS A 50 1.70 11.97 -8.58
C LYS A 50 2.04 10.66 -9.32
N ASN A 51 1.07 9.97 -9.94
CA ASN A 51 1.25 8.65 -10.54
C ASN A 51 0.90 8.61 -12.04
N PRO A 52 1.64 9.31 -12.92
CA PRO A 52 1.44 9.22 -14.36
C PRO A 52 1.82 7.85 -14.97
N GLY A 53 2.31 6.90 -14.17
CA GLY A 53 2.73 5.56 -14.60
C GLY A 53 2.08 4.40 -13.84
N ALA A 54 0.91 4.60 -13.25
CA ALA A 54 0.15 3.49 -12.65
C ALA A 54 -0.51 2.66 -13.76
N TYR A 55 -0.33 1.33 -13.72
CA TYR A 55 -0.94 0.40 -14.69
C TYR A 55 -2.46 0.32 -14.54
N LEU A 56 -2.99 0.56 -13.34
CA LEU A 56 -4.41 0.55 -13.01
C LEU A 56 -4.78 1.80 -12.21
N SER A 57 -6.06 2.17 -12.25
CA SER A 57 -6.58 3.23 -11.38
C SER A 57 -6.61 2.77 -9.92
N PHE A 58 -6.59 3.71 -8.97
CA PHE A 58 -6.64 3.38 -7.53
C PHE A 58 -7.83 2.47 -7.18
N ALA A 59 -9.00 2.72 -7.79
CA ALA A 59 -10.19 1.91 -7.60
C ALA A 59 -10.02 0.48 -8.15
N GLN A 60 -9.42 0.34 -9.33
CA GLN A 60 -9.15 -0.97 -9.95
C GLN A 60 -8.13 -1.79 -9.15
N GLU A 61 -7.10 -1.14 -8.60
CA GLU A 61 -6.13 -1.77 -7.71
C GLU A 61 -6.82 -2.27 -6.43
N ALA A 62 -7.70 -1.47 -5.83
CA ALA A 62 -8.45 -1.88 -4.64
C ALA A 62 -9.37 -3.09 -4.91
N THR A 63 -10.11 -3.10 -6.02
CA THR A 63 -10.94 -4.25 -6.41
C THR A 63 -10.11 -5.50 -6.68
N PHE A 64 -8.89 -5.34 -7.22
CA PHE A 64 -7.97 -6.47 -7.40
C PHE A 64 -7.51 -7.04 -6.05
N LEU A 65 -7.15 -6.18 -5.10
CA LEU A 65 -6.68 -6.61 -3.77
C LEU A 65 -7.78 -7.26 -2.91
N GLU A 66 -9.05 -6.89 -3.11
CA GLU A 66 -10.19 -7.48 -2.40
C GLU A 66 -10.24 -9.01 -2.57
N ALA A 67 -9.91 -9.53 -3.77
CA ALA A 67 -9.85 -10.96 -4.03
C ALA A 67 -8.82 -11.71 -3.16
N PHE A 68 -7.79 -11.00 -2.69
CA PHE A 68 -6.74 -11.57 -1.84
C PHE A 68 -6.98 -11.36 -0.34
N HIS A 69 -7.96 -10.53 0.04
CA HIS A 69 -8.23 -10.23 1.45
C HIS A 69 -8.76 -11.45 2.21
N GLU A 70 -9.68 -12.21 1.62
CA GLU A 70 -10.28 -13.40 2.25
C GLU A 70 -9.23 -14.52 2.47
N PRO A 71 -8.44 -14.95 1.46
CA PRO A 71 -7.37 -15.93 1.69
C PRO A 71 -6.33 -15.48 2.71
N ALA A 72 -5.97 -14.19 2.70
CA ALA A 72 -4.96 -13.64 3.61
C ALA A 72 -5.41 -13.63 5.08
N LYS A 73 -6.70 -13.43 5.36
CA LYS A 73 -7.27 -13.52 6.72
C LYS A 73 -7.10 -14.92 7.32
N HIS A 74 -7.18 -15.96 6.49
CA HIS A 74 -7.01 -17.35 6.92
C HIS A 74 -5.54 -17.76 7.10
N GLY A 75 -4.59 -16.81 7.08
CA GLY A 75 -3.18 -17.11 7.27
C GLY A 75 -2.54 -17.88 6.11
N HIS A 76 -3.24 -17.99 4.97
CA HIS A 76 -2.60 -18.45 3.75
C HIS A 76 -1.59 -17.38 3.37
N LEU A 77 -0.31 -17.76 3.35
CA LEU A 77 0.76 -16.92 2.83
C LEU A 77 0.48 -16.70 1.34
N THR A 78 -0.35 -15.71 0.99
CA THR A 78 -0.40 -15.22 -0.37
C THR A 78 0.96 -14.58 -0.63
N THR A 79 1.87 -15.37 -1.17
CA THR A 79 3.22 -14.95 -1.49
C THR A 79 3.11 -13.76 -2.43
N ILE A 80 3.89 -12.71 -2.18
CA ILE A 80 3.91 -11.49 -3.02
C ILE A 80 4.12 -11.83 -4.50
N GLN A 81 4.81 -12.95 -4.78
CA GLN A 81 4.98 -13.52 -6.12
C GLN A 81 3.66 -13.94 -6.78
N ALA A 82 2.71 -14.53 -6.05
CA ALA A 82 1.40 -14.90 -6.61
C ALA A 82 0.60 -13.63 -7.00
N ILE A 83 0.63 -12.61 -6.13
CA ILE A 83 0.02 -11.31 -6.42
C ILE A 83 0.66 -10.69 -7.66
N GLN A 84 2.00 -10.79 -7.78
CA GLN A 84 2.72 -10.30 -8.94
C GLN A 84 2.27 -11.01 -10.23
N THR A 85 2.23 -12.34 -10.25
CA THR A 85 1.81 -13.12 -11.44
C THR A 85 0.37 -12.79 -11.86
N ASP A 86 -0.55 -12.70 -10.90
CA ASP A 86 -1.94 -12.37 -11.19
C ASP A 86 -2.08 -10.92 -11.68
N PHE A 87 -1.28 -10.01 -11.13
CA PHE A 87 -1.23 -8.62 -11.58
C PHE A 87 -0.67 -8.49 -13.00
N GLU A 88 0.41 -9.20 -13.32
CA GLU A 88 1.00 -9.26 -14.66
C GLU A 88 0.02 -9.87 -15.68
N THR A 89 -0.74 -10.89 -15.29
CA THR A 89 -1.79 -11.48 -16.13
C THR A 89 -2.90 -10.48 -16.44
N LYS A 90 -3.29 -9.67 -15.45
CA LYS A 90 -4.33 -8.64 -15.60
C LYS A 90 -3.88 -7.45 -16.45
N VAL A 91 -2.63 -7.04 -16.33
CA VAL A 91 -2.05 -5.88 -17.04
C VAL A 91 -1.46 -6.27 -18.39
N GLY A 92 -1.13 -7.55 -18.61
CA GLY A 92 -0.52 -8.07 -19.83
C GLY A 92 0.94 -7.66 -20.03
N THR A 93 1.61 -7.21 -18.97
CA THR A 93 3.02 -6.75 -19.01
C THR A 93 3.75 -7.25 -17.78
N ALA A 94 5.04 -7.58 -17.92
CA ALA A 94 5.89 -7.91 -16.79
C ALA A 94 6.10 -6.70 -15.89
N VAL A 95 6.00 -6.88 -14.57
CA VAL A 95 6.03 -5.79 -13.60
C VAL A 95 7.17 -6.00 -12.63
N ALA A 96 7.88 -4.93 -12.29
CA ALA A 96 8.93 -5.01 -11.27
C ALA A 96 8.32 -5.35 -9.89
N PRO A 97 8.99 -6.17 -9.06
CA PRO A 97 8.51 -6.49 -7.71
C PRO A 97 8.24 -5.23 -6.86
N SER A 98 9.04 -4.18 -7.05
CA SER A 98 8.88 -2.89 -6.36
C SER A 98 7.53 -2.22 -6.63
N THR A 99 6.95 -2.40 -7.83
CA THR A 99 5.61 -1.89 -8.15
C THR A 99 4.56 -2.57 -7.30
N ILE A 100 4.66 -3.89 -7.11
CA ILE A 100 3.74 -4.65 -6.25
C ILE A 100 3.88 -4.22 -4.79
N TYR A 101 5.10 -4.05 -4.28
CA TYR A 101 5.32 -3.52 -2.93
C TYR A 101 4.70 -2.13 -2.73
N ARG A 102 4.88 -1.21 -3.69
CA ARG A 102 4.31 0.15 -3.63
C ARG A 102 2.79 0.14 -3.74
N LEU A 103 2.22 -0.76 -4.55
CA LEU A 103 0.79 -0.99 -4.66
C LEU A 103 0.23 -1.47 -3.31
N LEU A 104 0.86 -2.47 -2.69
CA LEU A 104 0.44 -2.98 -1.38
C LEU A 104 0.54 -1.91 -0.29
N GLU A 105 1.62 -1.13 -0.26
CA GLU A 105 1.84 -0.05 0.70
C GLU A 105 0.77 1.04 0.61
N ARG A 106 0.42 1.52 -0.60
CA ARG A 106 -0.60 2.57 -0.76
C ARG A 106 -2.01 2.14 -0.36
N HIS A 107 -2.29 0.83 -0.44
CA HIS A 107 -3.58 0.25 -0.05
C HIS A 107 -3.57 -0.18 1.42
N GLY A 108 -2.51 0.16 2.17
CA GLY A 108 -2.42 -0.13 3.61
C GLY A 108 -2.29 -1.62 3.92
N TRP A 109 -1.82 -2.42 2.96
CA TRP A 109 -1.70 -3.87 3.13
C TRP A 109 -0.62 -4.20 4.17
N ARG A 110 -1.03 -4.60 5.37
CA ARG A 110 -0.11 -5.00 6.44
C ARG A 110 0.06 -6.51 6.47
N LYS A 111 1.32 -6.96 6.53
CA LYS A 111 1.64 -8.35 6.85
C LYS A 111 1.19 -8.66 8.27
N LEU A 112 0.16 -9.50 8.41
CA LEU A 112 -0.27 -10.00 9.72
C LEU A 112 0.77 -11.04 10.18
N ALA A 113 1.74 -10.60 10.98
CA ALA A 113 2.67 -11.53 11.63
C ALA A 113 1.95 -12.20 12.81
N PRO A 114 2.11 -13.52 13.00
CA PRO A 114 1.65 -14.16 14.23
C PRO A 114 2.28 -13.46 15.43
N ARG A 115 1.50 -13.27 16.50
CA ARG A 115 2.06 -12.70 17.73
C ARG A 115 3.19 -13.61 18.23
N PRO A 116 4.35 -13.05 18.63
CA PRO A 116 5.45 -13.84 19.17
C PRO A 116 5.11 -14.54 20.50
N TYR A 117 4.03 -14.13 21.16
CA TYR A 117 3.56 -14.70 22.42
C TYR A 117 2.06 -14.98 22.33
N HIS A 118 1.64 -16.12 22.87
CA HIS A 118 0.22 -16.41 23.06
C HIS A 118 -0.31 -15.60 24.26
N PRO A 119 -1.47 -14.93 24.15
CA PRO A 119 -2.03 -14.11 25.23
C PRO A 119 -2.35 -14.91 26.50
N GLU A 120 -2.67 -16.19 26.38
CA GLU A 120 -2.90 -17.11 27.51
C GLU A 120 -1.64 -17.92 27.89
N GLY A 121 -0.46 -17.50 27.41
CA GLY A 121 0.79 -18.17 27.73
C GLY A 121 1.21 -17.93 29.17
N ASP A 122 1.14 -18.96 30.02
CA ASP A 122 1.69 -18.89 31.38
C ASP A 122 3.23 -18.90 31.36
N LYS A 123 3.82 -17.78 31.78
CA LYS A 123 5.27 -17.61 31.85
C LYS A 123 5.91 -18.53 32.89
N ALA A 124 5.21 -18.87 33.97
CA ALA A 124 5.71 -19.75 35.02
C ALA A 124 5.81 -21.19 34.51
N ALA A 125 4.75 -21.70 33.86
CA ALA A 125 4.77 -23.00 33.19
C ALA A 125 5.86 -23.09 32.09
N GLN A 126 6.06 -22.02 31.31
CA GLN A 126 7.14 -21.99 30.30
C GLN A 126 8.54 -22.04 30.91
N ALA A 127 8.77 -21.35 32.03
CA ALA A 127 10.05 -21.38 32.74
C ALA A 127 10.31 -22.76 33.35
N ALA A 128 9.29 -23.36 33.98
CA ALA A 128 9.35 -24.71 34.54
C ALA A 128 9.62 -25.75 33.44
N PHE A 129 8.97 -25.63 32.28
CA PHE A 129 9.23 -26.46 31.12
C PHE A 129 10.67 -26.31 30.62
N LYS A 130 11.18 -25.09 30.49
CA LYS A 130 12.57 -24.84 30.06
C LYS A 130 13.61 -25.48 31.00
N GLN A 131 13.33 -25.48 32.31
CA GLN A 131 14.19 -26.13 33.30
C GLN A 131 14.10 -27.67 33.25
N THR A 132 12.90 -28.22 33.15
CA THR A 132 12.67 -29.68 33.15
C THR A 132 12.95 -30.35 31.80
N PHE A 133 12.91 -29.60 30.70
CA PHE A 133 13.14 -30.08 29.34
C PHE A 133 14.53 -30.72 29.17
N GLN A 134 15.58 -30.13 29.77
CA GLN A 134 16.94 -30.68 29.72
C GLN A 134 17.06 -32.05 30.40
N THR A 135 16.23 -32.30 31.41
CA THR A 135 16.22 -33.58 32.14
C THR A 135 15.55 -34.69 31.33
N TRP A 136 14.57 -34.32 30.50
CA TRP A 136 13.81 -35.24 29.64
C TRP A 136 14.56 -35.57 28.34
N PHE A 137 15.33 -34.61 27.80
CA PHE A 137 16.12 -34.76 26.58
C PHE A 137 17.48 -35.44 26.85
N LYS A 138 17.50 -36.58 27.56
CA LYS A 138 18.70 -37.42 27.62
C LYS A 138 18.89 -38.09 26.26
N GLN A 139 19.97 -37.75 25.56
CA GLN A 139 20.38 -38.43 24.33
C GLN A 139 20.50 -39.94 24.58
N PRO A 140 20.02 -40.82 23.68
CA PRO A 140 20.25 -42.24 23.82
C PRO A 140 21.76 -42.49 23.84
N SER A 141 22.27 -42.96 24.97
CA SER A 141 23.67 -43.33 25.14
C SER A 141 24.04 -44.37 24.09
N GLN A 142 25.12 -44.12 23.33
CA GLN A 142 25.58 -44.99 22.26
C GLN A 142 25.60 -46.46 22.72
N THR A 143 24.81 -47.30 22.05
CA THR A 143 24.80 -48.74 22.25
C THR A 143 26.18 -49.28 21.88
N VAL A 144 27.01 -49.53 22.89
CA VAL A 144 28.32 -50.18 22.71
C VAL A 144 28.05 -51.60 22.19
N GLN A 145 28.26 -51.80 20.89
CA GLN A 145 28.18 -53.13 20.28
C GLN A 145 29.30 -54.00 20.87
N ARG A 146 28.93 -54.91 21.77
CA ARG A 146 29.83 -55.94 22.27
C ARG A 146 30.15 -56.88 21.11
N ARG A 147 31.38 -56.81 20.60
CA ARG A 147 31.93 -57.81 19.68
C ARG A 147 31.95 -59.17 20.38
N THR A 148 31.08 -60.08 19.97
CA THR A 148 31.14 -61.48 20.36
C THR A 148 32.29 -62.14 19.59
N THR A 149 33.41 -62.40 20.27
CA THR A 149 34.44 -63.32 19.79
C THR A 149 33.95 -64.75 20.01
N VAL A 150 33.72 -65.49 18.93
CA VAL A 150 33.43 -66.93 18.93
C VAL A 150 34.77 -67.68 18.86
N PRO A 151 35.08 -68.62 19.78
CA PRO A 151 36.29 -69.43 19.66
C PRO A 151 36.05 -70.65 18.75
N LEU A 152 37.18 -71.15 18.24
CA LEU A 152 37.43 -72.15 17.19
C LEU A 152 36.55 -73.40 17.21
#